data_AF-A0A8H6N3S3-F1
#
_entry.id   AF-A0A8H6N3S3-F1
#
_cell.length_a   1.000
_cell.length_b   1.000
_cell.length_c   1.000
_cell.angle_alpha   90.00
_cell.angle_beta   90.00
_cell.angle_gamma   90.00
#
_symmetry.space_group_name_H-M   'P 1'
#
loop_
_entity.id
_entity.type
_entity.pdbx_description
1 polymer ?
#
loop_
_entity_poly.entity_id
_entity_poly.type
_entity_poly.pdbx_seq_one_letter_code
_entity_poly.pdbx_strand_id
1 'polypeptide(L)'
;MAAPAWETPSTRLCAWYGGFYGELISPLLRTLPYFLKESGYKNPTDNADCNLQYWREPGVSFFEYVGSNPLLTADFNDAMESNSRGNLTDWVDVYPTKNLLEGARPGRPLVVDVGGGKGHDLVKFHVRHLEIPAGSLVLQDLPIILKGADVNPVITV
;
A
#
# COMPACT_ATOMS: atom_id res chain seq x y z
N MET A 1 26.56 19.01 7.58
CA MET A 1 26.51 18.55 6.18
C MET A 1 25.57 17.36 6.14
N ALA A 2 24.56 17.38 5.26
CA ALA A 2 23.71 16.21 5.05
C ALA A 2 24.51 15.14 4.29
N ALA A 3 24.36 13.87 4.68
CA ALA A 3 25.02 12.75 4.00
C ALA A 3 24.57 12.67 2.53
N PRO A 4 25.45 12.27 1.59
CA PRO A 4 25.09 12.09 0.20
C PRO A 4 24.01 11.02 0.03
N ALA A 5 23.16 11.17 -0.99
CA ALA A 5 21.94 10.36 -1.20
C ALA A 5 22.15 8.84 -1.32
N TRP A 6 23.39 8.37 -1.44
CA TRP A 6 23.77 6.95 -1.50
C TRP A 6 24.28 6.38 -0.17
N GLU A 7 24.62 7.22 0.82
CA GLU A 7 25.01 6.79 2.18
C GLU A 7 23.82 6.54 3.09
N THR A 8 22.63 7.03 2.71
CA THR A 8 21.38 6.59 3.33
C THR A 8 21.04 5.27 2.65
N PRO A 9 21.05 4.11 3.35
CA PRO A 9 20.53 2.89 2.76
C PRO A 9 19.16 3.22 2.19
N SER A 10 18.92 2.89 0.92
CA SER A 10 17.60 3.06 0.33
C SER A 10 16.62 2.33 1.24
N THR A 11 15.88 3.08 2.08
CA THR A 11 14.96 2.50 3.08
C THR A 11 14.00 1.56 2.38
N ARG A 12 13.70 1.85 1.12
CA ARG A 12 12.90 1.12 0.15
C ARG A 12 13.42 -0.27 -0.25
N LEU A 13 14.71 -0.40 -0.59
CA LEU A 13 15.30 -1.71 -0.90
C LEU A 13 15.50 -2.52 0.38
N CYS A 14 15.91 -1.86 1.46
CA CYS A 14 16.01 -2.47 2.77
C CYS A 14 14.65 -2.95 3.30
N ALA A 15 13.57 -2.20 3.03
CA ALA A 15 12.21 -2.60 3.38
C ALA A 15 11.81 -3.85 2.59
N TRP A 16 11.94 -3.82 1.25
CA TRP A 16 11.59 -4.95 0.38
C TRP A 16 12.35 -6.23 0.68
N TYR A 17 13.67 -6.15 0.85
CA TYR A 17 14.56 -7.32 0.95
C TYR A 17 15.07 -7.60 2.38
N GLY A 18 14.80 -6.71 3.32
CA GLY A 18 15.11 -6.85 4.74
C GLY A 18 13.91 -7.34 5.52
N GLY A 19 13.32 -6.50 6.36
CA GLY A 19 12.29 -6.91 7.32
C GLY A 19 11.01 -7.43 6.66
N PHE A 20 10.49 -6.79 5.61
CA PHE A 20 9.30 -7.31 4.91
C PHE A 20 9.55 -8.68 4.28
N TYR A 21 10.71 -8.88 3.64
CA TYR A 21 11.06 -10.18 3.09
C TYR A 21 11.27 -11.24 4.16
N GLY A 22 12.05 -10.91 5.20
CA GLY A 22 12.42 -11.84 6.26
C GLY A 22 11.24 -12.24 7.15
N GLU A 23 10.42 -11.28 7.56
CA GLU A 23 9.34 -11.45 8.54
C GLU A 23 8.02 -11.90 7.92
N LEU A 24 7.85 -11.79 6.60
CA LEU A 24 6.59 -12.15 5.93
C LEU A 24 6.81 -13.01 4.67
N ILE A 25 7.54 -12.50 3.66
CA ILE A 25 7.57 -13.17 2.35
C ILE A 25 8.27 -14.54 2.42
N SER A 26 9.44 -14.60 3.04
CA SER A 26 10.23 -15.83 3.15
C SER A 26 9.50 -16.95 3.92
N PRO A 27 8.89 -16.69 5.10
CA PRO A 27 8.06 -17.68 5.78
C PRO A 27 6.89 -18.18 4.91
N LEU A 28 6.15 -17.26 4.28
CA LEU A 28 5.02 -17.63 3.41
C LEU A 28 5.47 -18.52 2.24
N LEU A 29 6.58 -18.19 1.58
CA LEU A 29 7.12 -19.01 0.49
C LEU A 29 7.57 -20.39 0.97
N ARG A 30 8.12 -20.48 2.19
CA ARG A 30 8.56 -21.76 2.78
C ARG A 30 7.39 -22.66 3.16
N THR A 31 6.28 -22.11 3.65
CA THR A 31 5.13 -22.90 4.09
C THR A 31 4.19 -23.26 2.95
N LEU A 32 4.17 -22.47 1.87
CA LEU A 32 3.24 -22.63 0.75
C LEU A 32 3.17 -24.06 0.18
N PRO A 33 4.29 -24.77 -0.08
CA PRO A 33 4.22 -26.13 -0.62
C PRO A 33 3.50 -27.13 0.32
N TYR A 34 3.64 -26.95 1.63
CA TYR A 34 3.02 -27.82 2.63
C TYR A 34 1.52 -27.53 2.74
N PHE A 35 1.15 -26.24 2.82
CA PHE A 35 -0.24 -25.81 2.78
C PHE A 35 -0.98 -26.31 1.53
N LEU A 36 -0.36 -26.18 0.35
CA LEU A 36 -0.94 -26.68 -0.90
C LEU A 36 -1.11 -28.20 -0.91
N LYS A 37 -0.15 -28.94 -0.33
CA LYS A 37 -0.25 -30.40 -0.22
C LYS A 37 -1.40 -30.81 0.70
N GLU A 38 -1.55 -30.17 1.86
CA GLU A 38 -2.60 -30.49 2.83
C GLU A 38 -4.00 -30.09 2.36
N SER A 39 -4.13 -28.96 1.68
CA SER A 39 -5.39 -28.52 1.06
C SER A 39 -5.78 -29.34 -0.18
N GLY A 40 -4.94 -30.29 -0.61
CA GLY A 40 -5.15 -31.06 -1.83
C GLY A 40 -5.13 -30.19 -3.09
N TYR A 41 -4.29 -29.14 -3.08
CA TYR A 41 -4.12 -28.17 -4.17
C TYR A 41 -5.41 -27.44 -4.55
N LYS A 42 -6.36 -27.32 -3.62
CA LYS A 42 -7.57 -26.52 -3.81
C LYS A 42 -7.25 -25.06 -3.53
N ASN A 43 -7.86 -24.18 -4.31
CA ASN A 43 -7.77 -22.75 -4.03
C ASN A 43 -8.47 -22.45 -2.69
N PRO A 44 -7.82 -21.73 -1.77
CA PRO A 44 -8.48 -21.28 -0.55
C PRO A 44 -9.62 -20.32 -0.90
N THR A 45 -10.76 -20.49 -0.23
CA THR A 45 -11.95 -19.63 -0.40
C THR A 45 -12.29 -18.84 0.86
N ASP A 46 -11.56 -19.08 1.95
CA ASP A 46 -11.72 -18.38 3.22
C ASP A 46 -10.46 -17.55 3.49
N ASN A 47 -10.65 -16.24 3.73
CA ASN A 47 -9.55 -15.33 4.03
C ASN A 47 -8.92 -15.59 5.41
N ALA A 48 -9.64 -16.32 6.29
CA ALA A 48 -9.14 -16.76 7.59
C ALA A 48 -8.47 -18.15 7.54
N ASP A 49 -8.49 -18.84 6.40
CA ASP A 49 -7.86 -20.15 6.20
C ASP A 49 -7.08 -20.18 4.88
N CYS A 50 -5.90 -19.54 4.91
CA CYS A 50 -4.94 -19.57 3.81
C CYS A 50 -3.53 -19.84 4.33
N ASN A 51 -2.54 -19.82 3.43
CA ASN A 51 -1.15 -20.08 3.77
C ASN A 51 -0.60 -19.18 4.89
N LEU A 52 -1.16 -17.98 5.08
CA LEU A 52 -0.81 -17.11 6.21
C LEU A 52 -1.17 -17.78 7.54
N GLN A 53 -2.41 -18.25 7.71
CA GLN A 53 -2.85 -18.89 8.94
C GLN A 53 -2.29 -20.30 9.11
N TYR A 54 -1.91 -20.96 8.02
CA TYR A 54 -1.14 -22.20 8.09
C TYR A 54 0.26 -22.00 8.68
N TRP A 55 0.92 -20.90 8.31
CA TRP A 55 2.21 -20.52 8.91
C TRP A 55 2.06 -19.92 10.32
N ARG A 56 0.98 -19.17 10.54
CA ARG A 56 0.66 -18.49 11.80
C ARG A 56 -0.40 -19.29 12.57
N GLU A 57 -1.27 -18.57 13.27
CA GLU A 57 -2.38 -19.14 14.01
C GLU A 57 -3.69 -18.88 13.23
N PRO A 58 -4.69 -19.76 13.35
CA PRO A 58 -6.01 -19.54 12.78
C PRO A 58 -6.61 -18.18 13.15
N GLY A 59 -7.23 -17.51 12.19
CA GLY A 59 -7.93 -16.24 12.42
C GLY A 59 -7.07 -14.98 12.42
N VAL A 60 -5.74 -15.07 12.34
CA VAL A 60 -4.88 -13.89 12.19
C VAL A 60 -5.08 -13.28 10.81
N SER A 61 -5.53 -12.02 10.71
CA SER A 61 -5.58 -11.34 9.42
C SER A 61 -4.20 -10.82 8.99
N PHE A 62 -4.01 -10.66 7.69
CA PHE A 62 -2.79 -10.10 7.11
C PHE A 62 -2.42 -8.73 7.70
N PHE A 63 -3.39 -7.81 7.75
CA PHE A 63 -3.13 -6.45 8.20
C PHE A 63 -2.93 -6.36 9.71
N GLU A 64 -3.58 -7.22 10.51
CA GLU A 64 -3.28 -7.33 11.95
C GLU A 64 -1.86 -7.84 12.17
N TYR A 65 -1.41 -8.82 11.38
CA TYR A 65 -0.05 -9.33 11.48
C TYR A 65 0.99 -8.27 11.13
N VAL A 66 0.86 -7.63 9.97
CA VAL A 66 1.75 -6.53 9.56
C VAL A 66 1.72 -5.39 10.58
N GLY A 67 0.54 -5.05 11.09
CA GLY A 67 0.32 -3.99 12.09
C GLY A 67 0.81 -4.31 13.50
N SER A 68 1.15 -5.57 13.81
CA SER A 68 1.53 -6.02 15.15
C SER A 68 2.89 -5.51 15.62
N ASN A 69 3.75 -5.11 14.69
CA ASN A 69 5.10 -4.63 14.94
C ASN A 69 5.34 -3.33 14.16
N PRO A 70 5.64 -2.20 14.84
CA PRO A 70 5.90 -0.91 14.18
C PRO A 70 6.99 -0.96 13.10
N LEU A 71 8.03 -1.80 13.26
CA LEU A 71 9.08 -1.95 12.25
C LEU A 71 8.54 -2.67 11.00
N LEU A 72 7.77 -3.74 11.16
CA LEU A 72 7.15 -4.46 10.05
C LEU A 72 6.12 -3.58 9.31
N THR A 73 5.35 -2.77 10.03
CA THR A 73 4.46 -1.76 9.45
C THR A 73 5.22 -0.75 8.61
N ALA A 74 6.34 -0.23 9.12
CA ALA A 74 7.17 0.73 8.39
C ALA A 74 7.76 0.11 7.12
N ASP A 75 8.33 -1.09 7.21
CA ASP A 75 8.87 -1.82 6.07
C ASP A 75 7.79 -2.16 5.04
N PHE A 76 6.60 -2.58 5.46
CA PHE A 76 5.48 -2.81 4.54
C PHE A 76 5.10 -1.54 3.78
N ASN A 77 4.95 -0.42 4.48
CA ASN A 77 4.58 0.85 3.87
C ASN A 77 5.64 1.33 2.87
N ASP A 78 6.92 1.21 3.20
CA ASP A 78 8.03 1.58 2.31
C ASP A 78 8.13 0.64 1.10
N ALA A 79 7.84 -0.65 1.28
CA ALA A 79 7.74 -1.60 0.17
C ALA A 79 6.59 -1.25 -0.80
N MET A 80 5.41 -0.92 -0.27
CA MET A 80 4.26 -0.51 -1.09
C MET A 80 4.52 0.79 -1.85
N GLU A 81 5.12 1.78 -1.19
CA GLU A 81 5.54 3.03 -1.84
C GLU A 81 6.52 2.77 -2.99
N SER A 82 7.49 1.87 -2.78
CA SER A 82 8.47 1.52 -3.80
C SER A 82 7.82 0.86 -5.02
N ASN A 83 6.86 -0.03 -4.79
CA ASN A 83 6.14 -0.68 -5.87
C ASN A 83 5.32 0.33 -6.69
N SER A 84 4.63 1.26 -6.01
CA SER A 84 3.86 2.32 -6.66
C SER A 84 4.72 3.26 -7.52
N ARG A 85 5.97 3.53 -7.13
CA ARG A 85 6.87 4.44 -7.87
C ARG A 85 7.69 3.76 -8.96
N GLY A 86 8.11 2.51 -8.74
CA GLY A 86 9.19 1.88 -9.52
C GLY A 86 8.75 0.77 -10.47
N ASN A 87 7.60 0.12 -10.21
CA ASN A 87 7.23 -1.11 -10.91
C ASN A 87 5.93 -1.03 -11.70
N LEU A 88 5.18 0.07 -11.58
CA LEU A 88 3.87 0.21 -12.22
C LEU A 88 3.84 1.50 -13.05
N THR A 89 3.22 1.43 -14.22
CA THR A 89 2.80 2.62 -14.95
C THR A 89 1.79 3.38 -14.10
N ASP A 90 1.99 4.69 -13.95
CA ASP A 90 1.06 5.52 -13.20
C ASP A 90 -0.35 5.43 -13.77
N TRP A 91 -1.34 5.24 -12.90
CA TRP A 91 -2.72 5.01 -13.32
C TRP A 91 -3.28 6.17 -14.16
N VAL A 92 -2.79 7.39 -13.94
CA VAL A 92 -3.17 8.61 -14.67
C VAL A 92 -2.69 8.62 -16.12
N ASP A 93 -1.74 7.75 -16.47
CA ASP A 93 -1.28 7.52 -17.84
C ASP A 93 -2.06 6.40 -18.54
N VAL A 94 -2.67 5.50 -17.76
CA VAL A 94 -3.48 4.40 -18.29
C VAL A 94 -4.93 4.84 -18.46
N TYR A 95 -5.50 5.50 -17.45
CA TYR A 95 -6.88 5.96 -17.45
C TYR A 95 -6.98 7.40 -17.97
N PRO A 96 -7.92 7.72 -18.89
CA PRO A 96 -8.13 9.07 -19.40
C PRO A 96 -8.78 9.98 -18.33
N THR A 97 -7.95 10.47 -17.40
CA THR A 97 -8.37 11.24 -16.22
C THR A 97 -9.12 12.53 -16.51
N LYS A 98 -9.06 13.07 -17.73
CA LYS A 98 -9.89 14.21 -18.16
C LYS A 98 -11.39 13.94 -18.03
N ASN A 99 -11.81 12.68 -18.20
CA ASN A 99 -13.20 12.28 -18.04
C ASN A 99 -13.72 12.54 -16.60
N LEU A 100 -12.84 12.49 -15.60
CA LEU A 100 -13.18 12.80 -14.21
C LEU A 100 -13.43 14.30 -14.02
N LEU A 101 -12.68 15.14 -14.74
CA LEU A 101 -12.85 16.60 -14.70
C LEU A 101 -14.16 17.03 -15.37
N GLU A 102 -14.51 16.42 -16.51
CA GLU A 102 -15.76 16.71 -17.23
C GLU A 102 -17.01 16.35 -16.41
N GLY A 103 -16.92 15.28 -15.61
CA GLY A 103 -17.98 14.85 -14.70
C GLY A 103 -18.00 15.54 -13.34
N ALA A 104 -17.08 16.48 -13.08
CA ALA A 104 -16.91 17.10 -11.78
C ALA A 104 -18.16 17.88 -11.35
N ARG A 105 -18.53 17.73 -10.07
CA ARG A 105 -19.66 18.45 -9.47
C ARG A 105 -19.15 19.35 -8.34
N PRO A 106 -19.60 20.61 -8.27
CA PRO A 106 -19.22 21.49 -7.16
C PRO A 106 -19.55 20.88 -5.80
N GLY A 107 -18.63 21.04 -4.84
CA GLY A 107 -18.80 20.56 -3.47
C GLY A 107 -18.72 19.04 -3.29
N ARG A 108 -18.22 18.30 -4.28
CA ARG A 108 -17.98 16.85 -4.17
C ARG A 108 -16.51 16.51 -4.47
N PRO A 109 -15.94 15.51 -3.78
CA PRO A 109 -14.65 14.95 -4.16
C PRO A 109 -14.68 14.44 -5.60
N LEU A 110 -13.57 14.65 -6.33
CA LEU A 110 -13.35 14.10 -7.66
C LEU A 110 -12.78 12.68 -7.58
N VAL A 111 -11.80 12.48 -6.69
CA VAL A 111 -11.14 11.18 -6.50
C VAL A 111 -11.12 10.85 -5.01
N VAL A 112 -11.61 9.65 -4.68
CA VAL A 112 -11.53 9.06 -3.35
C VAL A 112 -10.67 7.81 -3.45
N ASP A 113 -9.52 7.82 -2.77
CA ASP A 113 -8.59 6.69 -2.73
C ASP A 113 -8.85 5.85 -1.48
N VAL A 114 -9.44 4.67 -1.66
CA VAL A 114 -9.89 3.77 -0.58
C VAL A 114 -8.82 2.70 -0.35
N GLY A 115 -8.21 2.70 0.83
CA GLY A 115 -7.01 1.92 1.12
C GLY A 115 -5.75 2.52 0.49
N GLY A 116 -5.72 3.86 0.34
CA GLY A 116 -4.67 4.58 -0.38
C GLY A 116 -3.34 4.73 0.37
N GLY A 117 -3.25 4.26 1.62
CA GLY A 117 -2.06 4.32 2.45
C GLY A 117 -1.60 5.76 2.71
N LYS A 118 -0.50 6.17 2.08
CA LYS A 118 0.05 7.55 2.16
C LYS A 118 -0.49 8.48 1.06
N GLY A 119 -1.42 8.02 0.22
CA GLY A 119 -2.05 8.83 -0.84
C GLY A 119 -1.19 9.06 -2.08
N HIS A 120 -0.28 8.14 -2.41
CA HIS A 120 0.63 8.29 -3.55
C HIS A 120 -0.11 8.45 -4.88
N ASP A 121 -1.21 7.73 -5.08
CA ASP A 121 -1.97 7.79 -6.32
C ASP A 121 -2.78 9.09 -6.47
N LEU A 122 -3.22 9.68 -5.35
CA LEU A 122 -3.81 11.03 -5.33
C LEU A 122 -2.78 12.11 -5.68
N VAL A 123 -1.54 11.98 -5.21
CA VAL A 123 -0.45 12.91 -5.58
C VAL A 123 -0.18 12.86 -7.08
N LYS A 124 -0.15 11.66 -7.69
CA LYS A 124 0.03 11.50 -9.14
C LYS A 124 -1.09 12.19 -9.93
N PHE A 125 -2.33 12.07 -9.47
CA PHE A 125 -3.46 12.79 -10.07
C PHE A 125 -3.32 14.30 -9.93
N HIS A 126 -2.94 14.80 -8.75
CA HIS A 126 -2.76 16.22 -8.53
C HIS A 126 -1.67 16.82 -9.42
N VAL A 127 -0.53 16.13 -9.58
CA VAL A 127 0.55 16.58 -10.47
C VAL A 127 0.08 16.68 -11.92
N ARG A 128 -0.83 15.80 -12.36
CA ARG A 128 -1.42 15.84 -13.71
C ARG A 128 -2.42 16.98 -13.88
N HIS A 129 -3.16 17.33 -12.83
CA HIS A 129 -4.25 18.31 -12.84
C HIS A 129 -4.09 19.28 -11.66
N LEU A 130 -3.19 20.24 -11.80
CA LEU A 130 -2.83 21.20 -10.75
C LEU A 130 -3.96 22.20 -10.46
N GLU A 131 -4.90 22.36 -11.39
CA GLU A 131 -5.99 23.33 -11.34
C GLU A 131 -7.23 22.86 -10.57
N ILE A 132 -7.24 21.63 -10.04
CA ILE A 132 -8.41 21.09 -9.35
C ILE A 132 -8.69 21.83 -8.03
N PRO A 133 -9.97 22.06 -7.66
CA PRO A 133 -10.32 22.75 -6.42
C PRO A 133 -9.85 22.02 -5.15
N ALA A 134 -9.68 22.76 -4.06
CA ALA A 134 -9.47 22.15 -2.74
C ALA A 134 -10.63 21.21 -2.36
N GLY A 135 -10.33 20.11 -1.67
CA GLY A 135 -11.31 19.08 -1.32
C GLY A 135 -11.67 18.12 -2.46
N SER A 136 -11.02 18.25 -3.62
CA SER A 136 -11.21 17.33 -4.76
C SER A 136 -10.61 15.93 -4.52
N LEU A 137 -9.63 15.82 -3.63
CA LEU A 137 -8.91 14.59 -3.35
C LEU A 137 -9.15 14.17 -1.91
N VAL A 138 -9.64 12.94 -1.73
CA VAL A 138 -9.92 12.37 -0.42
C VAL A 138 -9.19 11.04 -0.30
N LEU A 139 -8.43 10.87 0.77
CA LEU A 139 -7.80 9.62 1.17
C LEU A 139 -8.65 8.96 2.25
N GLN A 140 -8.93 7.67 2.09
CA GLN A 140 -9.58 6.85 3.11
C GLN A 140 -8.72 5.64 3.43
N ASP A 141 -8.48 5.39 4.71
CA ASP A 141 -7.76 4.20 5.17
C ASP A 141 -8.16 3.86 6.61
N LEU A 142 -7.61 2.77 7.15
CA LEU A 142 -7.78 2.38 8.54
C LEU A 142 -7.18 3.47 9.47
N PRO A 143 -7.80 3.73 10.65
CA PRO A 143 -7.34 4.78 11.57
C PRO A 143 -5.86 4.67 11.98
N ILE A 144 -5.35 3.45 12.11
CA ILE A 144 -3.96 3.19 12.48
C ILE A 144 -2.97 3.63 11.40
N ILE A 145 -3.37 3.52 10.13
CA ILE A 145 -2.56 3.94 8.98
C ILE A 145 -2.56 5.47 8.90
N LEU A 146 -3.74 6.09 9.00
CA LEU A 146 -3.89 7.55 8.91
C LEU A 146 -3.16 8.30 10.03
N LYS A 147 -3.10 7.72 11.25
CA LYS A 147 -2.39 8.34 12.39
C LYS A 147 -0.88 8.49 12.16
N GLY A 148 -0.28 7.61 11.36
CA GLY A 148 1.16 7.60 11.08
C GLY A 148 1.53 8.18 9.71
N ALA A 149 0.56 8.62 8.92
CA ALA A 149 0.79 9.07 7.55
C ALA A 149 1.11 10.57 7.49
N ASP A 150 2.21 10.92 6.83
CA ASP A 150 2.51 12.30 6.41
C ASP A 150 1.86 12.53 5.04
N VAL A 151 0.62 13.01 5.04
CA VAL A 151 -0.22 13.16 3.84
C VAL A 151 -0.06 14.56 3.25
N ASN A 152 0.02 14.66 1.93
CA ASN A 152 0.14 15.95 1.24
C ASN A 152 -1.05 16.88 1.63
N PRO A 153 -0.80 18.15 2.01
CA PRO A 153 -1.86 19.07 2.46
C PRO A 153 -3.01 19.30 1.47
N VAL A 154 -2.83 19.00 0.18
CA VAL A 154 -3.90 19.09 -0.83
C VAL A 154 -4.94 17.97 -0.71
N ILE A 155 -4.58 16.88 -0.03
CA ILE A 155 -5.42 15.69 0.17
C ILE A 155 -6.17 15.84 1.49
N THR A 156 -7.49 15.64 1.44
CA THR A 156 -8.32 15.55 2.64
C THR A 156 -8.30 14.11 3.16
N VAL A 157 -8.21 13.93 4.48
CA VAL A 157 -8.21 12.64 5.17
C VAL A 157 -9.47 12.50 6.02
#